data_AF-A0A510I9K8-F1
#
_entry.id   AF-A0A510I9K8-F1
#
_cell.length_a   1.000
_cell.length_b   1.000
_cell.length_c   1.000
_cell.angle_alpha   90.00
_cell.angle_beta   90.00
_cell.angle_gamma   90.00
#
_symmetry.space_group_name_H-M   'P 1'
#
loop_
_entity.id
_entity.type
_entity.pdbx_description
1 polymer ?
#
loop_
_entity_poly.entity_id
_entity_poly.type
_entity_poly.pdbx_seq_one_letter_code
_entity_poly.pdbx_strand_id
1 'polypeptide(L)'
;MRDTVLNNTIVTFCVCLLVATLAAKGNLLATMLSFPIDFLGLLALLLLSWLVSIVAILHLERGQWKESILMYLMLYYLAFGIFADGNIKGIEHSVGAIEKLKMTLVHIAVSVPSIYIPIIIFGISVIHLLFLRAHLVDVDRSVCKKAIHRK
;
A
#
# COMPACT_ATOMS: atom_id res chain seq x y z
N MET A 1 -17.06 10.76 5.00
CA MET A 1 -15.59 10.98 5.05
C MET A 1 -14.88 10.04 6.01
N ARG A 2 -15.20 10.02 7.33
CA ARG A 2 -14.52 9.11 8.29
C ARG A 2 -14.57 7.63 7.89
N ASP A 3 -15.76 7.13 7.57
CA ASP A 3 -15.93 5.71 7.23
C ASP A 3 -15.27 5.36 5.88
N THR A 4 -15.29 6.28 4.93
CA THR A 4 -14.56 6.17 3.65
C THR A 4 -13.06 6.09 3.86
N VAL A 5 -12.49 6.95 4.71
CA VAL A 5 -11.06 6.92 5.06
C VAL A 5 -10.72 5.60 5.73
N LEU A 6 -11.53 5.13 6.68
CA LEU A 6 -11.30 3.86 7.36
C LEU A 6 -11.33 2.68 6.39
N ASN A 7 -12.36 2.59 5.54
CA ASN A 7 -12.48 1.52 4.55
C ASN A 7 -11.31 1.53 3.58
N ASN A 8 -10.94 2.70 3.05
CA ASN A 8 -9.79 2.82 2.16
C ASN A 8 -8.48 2.48 2.88
N THR A 9 -8.35 2.83 4.16
CA THR A 9 -7.17 2.46 4.98
C THR A 9 -7.05 0.95 5.13
N ILE A 10 -8.16 0.27 5.42
CA ILE A 10 -8.20 -1.19 5.54
C ILE A 10 -7.79 -1.83 4.22
N VAL A 11 -8.40 -1.42 3.10
CA VAL A 11 -8.06 -1.96 1.77
C VAL A 11 -6.59 -1.67 1.44
N THR A 12 -6.13 -0.44 1.63
CA THR A 12 -4.74 -0.03 1.40
C THR A 12 -3.77 -0.92 2.17
N PHE A 13 -4.05 -1.16 3.46
CA PHE A 13 -3.23 -2.01 4.31
C PHE A 13 -3.28 -3.49 3.88
N CYS A 14 -4.45 -4.01 3.53
CA CYS A 14 -4.58 -5.37 3.00
C CYS A 14 -3.77 -5.58 1.71
N VAL A 15 -3.77 -4.59 0.81
CA VAL A 15 -2.92 -4.64 -0.40
C VAL A 15 -1.43 -4.59 -0.02
N CYS A 16 -1.05 -3.76 0.95
CA CYS A 16 0.33 -3.77 1.46
C CYS A 16 0.73 -5.15 2.02
N LEU A 17 -0.16 -5.81 2.77
CA LEU A 17 0.06 -7.17 3.27
C LEU A 17 0.20 -8.18 2.15
N LEU A 18 -0.62 -8.08 1.09
CA LEU A 18 -0.52 -8.94 -0.08
C LEU A 18 0.85 -8.77 -0.75
N VAL A 19 1.27 -7.53 -1.02
CA VAL A 19 2.56 -7.22 -1.63
C VAL A 19 3.71 -7.68 -0.75
N ALA A 20 3.64 -7.42 0.56
CA ALA A 20 4.64 -7.87 1.54
C ALA A 20 4.75 -9.40 1.58
N THR A 21 3.62 -10.11 1.54
CA THR A 21 3.59 -11.58 1.52
C THR A 21 4.24 -12.13 0.25
N LEU A 22 3.95 -11.54 -0.90
CA LEU A 22 4.56 -11.93 -2.18
C LEU A 22 6.07 -11.65 -2.18
N ALA A 23 6.50 -10.49 -1.68
CA ALA A 23 7.91 -10.15 -1.54
C ALA A 23 8.65 -11.12 -0.59
N ALA A 24 7.99 -11.52 0.50
CA ALA A 24 8.49 -12.51 1.45
C ALA A 24 8.29 -13.97 1.00
N LYS A 25 7.88 -14.22 -0.26
CA LYS A 25 7.63 -15.58 -0.81
C LYS A 25 6.70 -16.44 0.06
N GLY A 26 5.73 -15.81 0.72
CA GLY A 26 4.78 -16.48 1.62
C GLY A 26 5.23 -16.61 3.07
N ASN A 27 6.47 -16.25 3.41
CA ASN A 27 7.04 -16.44 4.76
C ASN A 27 6.89 -15.21 5.67
N LEU A 28 6.02 -14.27 5.32
CA LEU A 28 5.89 -12.96 6.01
C LEU A 28 5.81 -13.08 7.53
N LEU A 29 4.96 -13.98 8.04
CA LEU A 29 4.77 -14.17 9.47
C LEU A 29 6.02 -14.72 10.16
N ALA A 30 6.68 -15.70 9.54
CA ALA A 30 7.92 -16.28 10.08
C ALA A 30 9.04 -15.23 10.14
N THR A 31 9.15 -14.40 9.10
CA THR A 31 10.12 -13.31 9.05
C THR A 31 9.84 -12.26 10.12
N MET A 32 8.59 -11.84 10.30
CA MET A 32 8.21 -10.86 11.33
C MET A 32 8.47 -11.33 12.76
N LEU A 33 8.27 -12.62 13.03
CA LEU A 33 8.53 -13.22 14.35
C LEU A 33 10.03 -13.36 14.63
N SER A 34 10.84 -13.54 13.58
CA SER A 34 12.29 -13.73 13.69
C SER A 34 13.04 -12.40 13.70
N PHE A 35 12.51 -11.37 13.03
CA PHE A 35 13.15 -10.07 12.84
C PHE A 35 12.24 -8.94 13.32
N PRO A 36 12.52 -8.36 14.51
CA PRO A 36 11.72 -7.26 15.07
C PRO A 36 11.59 -6.04 14.14
N ILE A 37 12.60 -5.81 13.27
CA ILE A 37 12.57 -4.69 12.34
C ILE A 37 11.50 -4.85 11.24
N ASP A 38 11.16 -6.09 10.86
CA ASP A 38 10.11 -6.39 9.89
C ASP A 38 8.73 -6.12 10.49
N PHE A 39 8.58 -6.39 11.80
CA PHE A 39 7.39 -6.00 12.55
C PHE A 39 7.24 -4.47 12.61
N LEU A 40 8.32 -3.73 12.87
CA LEU A 40 8.31 -2.26 12.81
C LEU A 40 7.96 -1.74 11.41
N GLY A 41 8.46 -2.40 10.36
CA GLY A 41 8.10 -2.13 8.98
C GLY A 41 6.58 -2.27 8.73
N LEU A 42 5.96 -3.30 9.30
CA LEU A 42 4.51 -3.49 9.21
C LEU A 42 3.73 -2.38 9.91
N LEU A 43 4.14 -1.99 11.12
CA LEU A 43 3.52 -0.88 11.84
C LEU A 43 3.64 0.43 11.08
N ALA A 44 4.80 0.68 10.45
CA ALA A 44 5.00 1.83 9.58
C ALA A 44 4.04 1.79 8.37
N LEU A 45 3.87 0.63 7.72
CA LEU A 45 2.91 0.47 6.62
C LEU A 45 1.45 0.69 7.05
N LEU A 46 1.07 0.29 8.27
CA LEU A 46 -0.26 0.57 8.80
C LEU A 46 -0.51 2.07 8.94
N LEU A 47 0.45 2.79 9.54
CA LEU A 47 0.38 4.24 9.69
C LEU A 47 0.35 4.96 8.34
N LEU A 48 1.22 4.55 7.42
CA LEU A 48 1.29 5.12 6.07
C LEU A 48 0.03 4.81 5.26
N SER A 49 -0.58 3.63 5.42
CA SER A 49 -1.85 3.29 4.76
C SER A 49 -2.96 4.26 5.14
N TRP A 50 -3.00 4.67 6.41
CA TRP A 50 -3.96 5.67 6.89
C TRP A 50 -3.68 7.06 6.29
N LEU A 51 -2.43 7.51 6.31
CA LEU A 51 -2.03 8.81 5.73
C LEU A 51 -2.28 8.87 4.22
N VAL A 52 -1.88 7.83 3.48
CA VAL A 52 -2.12 7.69 2.04
C VAL A 52 -3.61 7.68 1.74
N SER A 53 -4.42 7.06 2.58
CA SER A 53 -5.87 7.02 2.38
C SER A 53 -6.53 8.39 2.47
N ILE A 54 -6.11 9.22 3.44
CA ILE A 54 -6.59 10.60 3.57
C ILE A 54 -6.20 11.40 2.31
N VAL A 55 -4.93 11.34 1.93
CA VAL A 55 -4.40 12.11 0.80
C VAL A 55 -5.02 11.68 -0.52
N ALA A 56 -5.19 10.37 -0.76
CA ALA A 56 -5.79 9.84 -1.98
C ALA A 56 -7.25 10.29 -2.15
N ILE A 57 -8.03 10.30 -1.07
CA ILE A 57 -9.41 10.79 -1.09
C ILE A 57 -9.44 12.29 -1.42
N LEU A 58 -8.61 13.09 -0.75
CA LEU A 58 -8.52 14.54 -1.01
C LEU A 58 -8.09 14.85 -2.45
N HIS A 59 -7.14 14.11 -2.98
CA HIS A 59 -6.72 14.23 -4.37
C HIS A 59 -7.86 13.87 -5.33
N LEU A 60 -8.60 12.78 -5.06
CA LEU A 60 -9.74 12.40 -5.88
C LEU A 60 -10.86 13.43 -5.90
N GLU A 61 -11.20 14.01 -4.75
CA GLU A 61 -12.18 15.11 -4.65
C GLU A 61 -11.76 16.34 -5.46
N ARG A 62 -10.44 16.57 -5.60
CA ARG A 62 -9.86 17.64 -6.43
C ARG A 62 -9.65 17.27 -7.90
N GLY A 63 -10.05 16.06 -8.32
CA GLY A 63 -9.81 15.55 -9.68
C GLY A 63 -8.36 15.12 -9.97
N GLN A 64 -7.48 15.11 -8.97
CA GLN A 64 -6.06 14.76 -9.04
C GLN A 64 -5.85 13.23 -8.96
N TRP A 65 -6.34 12.52 -9.96
CA TRP A 65 -6.36 11.06 -9.93
C TRP A 65 -5.00 10.42 -10.15
N LYS A 66 -4.11 11.07 -10.91
CA LYS A 66 -2.76 10.56 -11.19
C LYS A 66 -1.90 10.58 -9.93
N GLU A 67 -2.04 11.62 -9.14
CA GLU A 67 -1.37 11.83 -7.86
C GLU A 67 -1.81 10.75 -6.87
N SER A 68 -3.09 10.39 -6.88
CA SER A 68 -3.61 9.27 -6.06
C SER A 68 -3.00 7.93 -6.46
N ILE A 69 -2.85 7.65 -7.77
CA ILE A 69 -2.16 6.44 -8.27
C ILE A 69 -0.72 6.45 -7.78
N LEU A 70 -0.02 7.57 -7.91
CA LEU A 70 1.37 7.70 -7.50
C LEU A 70 1.56 7.42 -6.01
N MET A 71 0.65 7.90 -5.15
CA MET A 71 0.70 7.60 -3.72
C MET A 71 0.57 6.10 -3.42
N TYR A 72 -0.38 5.42 -4.07
CA TYR A 72 -0.51 3.96 -3.94
C TYR A 72 0.71 3.22 -4.48
N LEU A 73 1.22 3.66 -5.64
CA LEU A 73 2.40 3.09 -6.28
C LEU A 73 3.61 3.15 -5.34
N MET A 74 3.89 4.32 -4.77
CA MET A 74 4.99 4.53 -3.83
C MET A 74 4.84 3.66 -2.59
N LEU A 75 3.64 3.59 -2.00
CA LEU A 75 3.39 2.78 -0.81
C LEU A 75 3.58 1.29 -1.08
N TYR A 76 3.12 0.79 -2.23
CA TYR A 76 3.25 -0.62 -2.57
C TYR A 76 4.68 -1.02 -2.93
N TYR A 77 5.43 -0.14 -3.59
CA TYR A 77 6.86 -0.33 -3.76
C TYR A 77 7.61 -0.31 -2.43
N LEU A 78 7.22 0.55 -1.50
CA LEU A 78 7.79 0.56 -0.15
C LEU A 78 7.52 -0.77 0.56
N ALA A 79 6.29 -1.28 0.52
CA ALA A 79 5.95 -2.58 1.08
C ALA A 79 6.76 -3.70 0.42
N PHE A 80 6.89 -3.70 -0.90
CA PHE A 80 7.73 -4.65 -1.62
C PHE A 80 9.18 -4.59 -1.14
N GLY A 81 9.79 -3.40 -1.11
CA GLY A 81 11.20 -3.24 -0.76
C GLY A 81 11.52 -3.66 0.67
N ILE A 82 10.65 -3.34 1.63
CA ILE A 82 10.82 -3.72 3.04
C ILE A 82 10.87 -5.24 3.19
N PHE A 83 9.98 -5.97 2.51
CA PHE A 83 9.83 -7.42 2.72
C PHE A 83 10.56 -8.29 1.69
N ALA A 84 11.15 -7.68 0.65
CA ALA A 84 12.06 -8.34 -0.27
C ALA A 84 13.44 -8.61 0.37
N ASP A 85 13.83 -7.80 1.34
CA ASP A 85 15.05 -7.96 2.13
C ASP A 85 15.07 -9.32 2.86
N GLY A 86 16.21 -10.02 2.77
CA GLY A 86 16.41 -11.38 3.25
C GLY A 86 15.62 -12.51 2.53
N ASN A 87 14.68 -12.14 1.66
CA ASN A 87 13.90 -13.10 0.86
C ASN A 87 14.40 -13.22 -0.59
N ILE A 88 15.29 -12.32 -1.03
CA ILE A 88 16.02 -12.42 -2.30
C ILE A 88 17.33 -13.18 -2.08
N LYS A 89 17.63 -14.13 -2.99
CA LYS A 89 18.77 -15.05 -2.86
C LYS A 89 20.08 -14.27 -2.68
N GLY A 90 20.86 -14.65 -1.66
CA GLY A 90 22.21 -14.14 -1.42
C GLY A 90 22.28 -12.82 -0.65
N ILE A 91 21.15 -12.32 -0.14
CA ILE A 91 21.09 -11.12 0.70
C ILE A 91 20.63 -11.55 2.10
N GLU A 92 21.42 -11.21 3.12
CA GLU A 92 21.08 -11.49 4.52
C GLU A 92 19.93 -10.58 4.98
N HIS A 93 19.18 -11.03 5.99
CA HIS A 93 18.14 -10.21 6.59
C HIS A 93 18.76 -9.04 7.36
N SER A 94 18.33 -7.82 7.04
CA SER A 94 18.76 -6.63 7.77
C SER A 94 18.34 -6.73 9.24
N VAL A 95 19.24 -6.37 10.15
CA VAL A 95 18.98 -6.43 11.60
C VAL A 95 18.62 -5.06 12.17
N GLY A 96 19.15 -3.98 11.56
CA GLY A 96 18.93 -2.60 11.96
C GLY A 96 17.98 -1.82 11.05
N ALA A 97 17.34 -0.77 11.59
CA ALA A 97 16.40 0.07 10.83
C ALA A 97 17.04 0.81 9.65
N ILE A 98 18.25 1.34 9.83
CA ILE A 98 18.97 2.07 8.78
C ILE A 98 19.36 1.12 7.64
N GLU A 99 19.84 -0.06 7.99
CA GLU A 99 20.19 -1.10 7.03
C GLU A 99 18.96 -1.54 6.24
N LYS A 100 17.85 -1.80 6.95
CA LYS A 100 16.56 -2.15 6.35
C LYS A 100 16.09 -1.10 5.33
N LEU A 101 16.21 0.19 5.67
CA LEU A 101 15.84 1.27 4.78
C LEU A 101 16.75 1.33 3.53
N LYS A 102 18.06 1.13 3.69
CA LYS A 102 19.00 1.07 2.57
C LYS A 102 18.67 -0.11 1.65
N MET A 103 18.48 -1.30 2.22
CA MET A 103 18.14 -2.50 1.46
C MET A 103 16.79 -2.37 0.76
N THR A 104 15.80 -1.75 1.42
CA THR A 104 14.51 -1.40 0.81
C THR A 104 14.71 -0.59 -0.48
N LEU A 105 15.53 0.46 -0.45
CA LEU A 105 15.81 1.28 -1.63
C LEU A 105 16.55 0.51 -2.72
N VAL A 106 17.52 -0.34 -2.35
CA VAL A 106 18.24 -1.22 -3.29
C VAL A 106 17.27 -2.18 -3.98
N HIS A 107 16.38 -2.82 -3.22
CA HIS A 107 15.39 -3.75 -3.76
C HIS A 107 14.42 -3.05 -4.71
N ILE A 108 13.95 -1.85 -4.36
CA ILE A 108 13.12 -1.04 -5.26
C ILE A 108 13.90 -0.75 -6.55
N ALA A 109 15.12 -0.22 -6.45
CA ALA A 109 15.93 0.14 -7.62
C ALA A 109 16.22 -1.06 -8.54
N VAL A 110 16.55 -2.22 -7.98
CA VAL A 110 16.84 -3.46 -8.72
C VAL A 110 15.57 -4.09 -9.31
N SER A 111 14.41 -3.82 -8.73
CA SER A 111 13.13 -4.34 -9.24
C SER A 111 12.61 -3.58 -10.46
N VAL A 112 12.96 -2.29 -10.61
CA VAL A 112 12.47 -1.42 -11.69
C VAL A 112 12.80 -1.97 -13.10
N PRO A 113 14.01 -2.48 -13.38
CA PRO A 113 14.32 -3.08 -14.68
C PRO A 113 13.64 -4.42 -14.97
N SER A 114 13.04 -5.09 -13.98
CA SER A 114 12.54 -6.47 -14.12
C SER A 114 11.24 -6.61 -14.94
N ILE A 115 10.67 -5.49 -15.42
CA ILE A 115 9.40 -5.36 -16.16
C ILE A 115 8.16 -5.85 -15.39
N TYR A 116 8.17 -7.09 -14.89
CA TYR A 116 7.04 -7.72 -14.21
C TYR A 116 6.65 -7.02 -12.90
N ILE A 117 7.62 -6.73 -12.02
CA ILE A 117 7.33 -6.10 -10.72
C ILE A 117 6.70 -4.71 -10.93
N PRO A 118 7.26 -3.80 -11.76
CA PRO A 118 6.61 -2.53 -12.07
C PRO A 118 5.20 -2.64 -12.62
N ILE A 119 4.97 -3.55 -13.58
CA ILE A 119 3.66 -3.71 -14.21
C ILE A 119 2.63 -4.19 -13.19
N ILE A 120 2.98 -5.16 -12.34
CA ILE A 120 2.07 -5.71 -11.33
C ILE A 120 1.73 -4.63 -10.30
N ILE A 121 2.73 -3.95 -9.73
CA ILE A 121 2.50 -2.94 -8.70
C ILE A 121 1.69 -1.77 -9.29
N PHE A 122 2.02 -1.31 -10.49
CA PHE A 122 1.25 -0.26 -11.17
C PHE A 122 -0.19 -0.68 -11.44
N GLY A 123 -0.40 -1.90 -11.95
CA GLY A 123 -1.74 -2.44 -12.20
C GLY A 123 -2.59 -2.49 -10.93
N ILE A 124 -2.02 -2.95 -9.82
CA ILE A 124 -2.69 -2.95 -8.51
C ILE A 124 -3.02 -1.53 -8.05
N SER A 125 -2.12 -0.56 -8.21
CA SER A 125 -2.38 0.85 -7.86
C SER A 125 -3.53 1.45 -8.66
N VAL A 126 -3.58 1.18 -9.98
CA VAL A 126 -4.68 1.64 -10.84
C VAL A 126 -6.00 0.98 -10.44
N ILE A 127 -6.01 -0.34 -10.27
CA ILE A 127 -7.20 -1.10 -9.87
C ILE A 127 -7.73 -0.57 -8.52
N HIS A 128 -6.85 -0.34 -7.55
CA HIS A 128 -7.24 0.17 -6.25
C HIS A 128 -7.87 1.57 -6.36
N LEU A 129 -7.30 2.47 -7.16
CA LEU A 129 -7.93 3.77 -7.39
C LEU A 129 -9.33 3.64 -7.99
N LEU A 130 -9.51 2.75 -8.96
CA LEU A 130 -10.81 2.51 -9.60
C LEU A 130 -11.85 2.02 -8.57
N PHE A 131 -11.46 1.12 -7.67
CA PHE A 131 -12.30 0.68 -6.56
C PHE A 131 -12.66 1.82 -5.61
N LEU A 132 -11.69 2.65 -5.21
CA LEU A 132 -11.97 3.81 -4.36
C LEU A 132 -12.92 4.79 -5.04
N ARG A 133 -12.72 5.08 -6.34
CA ARG A 133 -13.60 5.95 -7.11
C ARG A 133 -15.03 5.42 -7.17
N ALA A 134 -15.20 4.12 -7.47
CA ALA A 134 -16.51 3.50 -7.49
C ALA A 134 -17.20 3.60 -6.11
N HIS A 135 -16.46 3.34 -5.03
CA HIS A 135 -16.97 3.45 -3.67
C HIS A 135 -17.44 4.87 -3.32
N LEU A 136 -16.67 5.90 -3.70
CA LEU A 136 -17.05 7.30 -3.48
C LEU A 136 -18.37 7.65 -4.18
N VAL A 137 -18.53 7.22 -5.44
CA VAL A 137 -19.77 7.44 -6.21
C VAL A 137 -20.97 6.78 -5.53
N ASP A 138 -20.81 5.56 -5.02
CA ASP A 138 -21.87 4.83 -4.33
C ASP A 138 -22.25 5.48 -2.98
N VAL A 139 -21.25 5.96 -2.24
CA VAL A 139 -21.46 6.71 -1.00
C VAL A 139 -22.28 7.98 -1.27
N ASP A 140 -21.91 8.76 -2.28
CA ASP A 140 -22.64 10.00 -2.63
C ASP A 140 -24.10 9.74 -3.02
N ARG A 141 -24.34 8.69 -3.82
CA ARG A 141 -25.69 8.24 -4.16
C ARG A 141 -26.50 7.84 -2.93
N SER A 142 -25.88 7.12 -1.98
CA SER A 142 -26.55 6.69 -0.76
C SER A 142 -26.94 7.85 0.15
N VAL A 143 -26.10 8.89 0.24
CA VAL A 143 -26.36 10.11 1.01
C VAL A 143 -27.51 10.89 0.38
N CYS A 144 -27.52 11.05 -0.94
CA CYS A 144 -28.59 11.72 -1.67
C CYS A 144 -29.96 11.03 -1.46
N LYS A 145 -30.02 9.69 -1.56
CA LYS A 145 -31.25 8.93 -1.30
C LYS A 145 -31.78 9.13 0.13
N LYS A 146 -30.89 9.12 1.14
CA LYS A 146 -31.27 9.36 2.54
C LYS A 146 -31.81 10.78 2.77
N ALA A 147 -31.30 11.77 2.04
CA ALA A 147 -31.78 13.15 2.14
C ALA A 147 -33.19 13.33 1.54
N ILE A 148 -33.51 12.59 0.48
CA ILE A 148 -34.83 12.64 -0.18
C ILE A 148 -35.93 12.01 0.69
N HIS A 149 -35.65 10.89 1.37
CA HIS A 149 -36.64 10.21 2.23
C HIS A 149 -36.82 10.82 3.62
N ARG A 150 -36.10 11.90 3.94
CA ARG A 150 -36.26 12.66 5.20
C ARG A 150 -37.07 13.95 5.01
N LYS A 151 -37.55 14.24 3.80
CA LYS A 151 -38.53 15.29 3.51
C LYS A 151 -39.91 14.66 3.40
#